data_AF-A0A2N1LI63-F1
#
_entry.id   AF-A0A2N1LI63-F1
#
_cell.length_a   1.000
_cell.length_b   1.000
_cell.length_c   1.000
_cell.angle_alpha   90.00
_cell.angle_beta   90.00
_cell.angle_gamma   90.00
#
_symmetry.space_group_name_H-M   'P 1'
#
loop_
_entity.id
_entity.type
_entity.pdbx_description
1 polymer ?
#
loop_
_entity_poly.entity_id
_entity_poly.type
_entity_poly.pdbx_seq_one_letter_code
_entity_poly.pdbx_strand_id
1 'polypeptide(L)'
;MKEKLNSAQMLLFKKGKKLRDILLASNDEHLVTSELSKTSAIFNALAELSMAEKITVVDEKSAMDRINQWKKQELCCESLVIAAESFNLLHLASLVQIYDDLSMLAERLEIKNTKSWVISFMRSKLNIDQKAEQRNRLGCDRLRKLFNDGITPTQLAQAGCRKCDFFVKQKYYDIFLSQIPAYQSITSSQPDERISEIMSNQDFTMPERKSDVVFKLSLSEEFRDLREKFKGS
;
A
#
# COMPACT_ATOMS: atom_id res chain seq x y z
N MET A 1 -31.43 -19.42 0.86
CA MET A 1 -31.60 -18.21 0.01
C MET A 1 -30.24 -17.57 -0.17
N LYS A 2 -29.72 -17.45 -1.40
CA LYS A 2 -28.52 -16.62 -1.65
C LYS A 2 -28.99 -15.16 -1.56
N GLU A 3 -28.64 -14.46 -0.48
CA GLU A 3 -28.88 -13.01 -0.39
C GLU A 3 -28.22 -12.33 -1.60
N LYS A 4 -29.01 -11.52 -2.30
CA LYS A 4 -28.53 -10.75 -3.45
C LYS A 4 -27.56 -9.68 -2.93
N LEU A 5 -26.30 -9.77 -3.33
CA LEU A 5 -25.28 -8.79 -2.97
C LEU A 5 -25.69 -7.38 -3.44
N ASN A 6 -25.52 -6.39 -2.58
CA ASN A 6 -25.66 -4.98 -2.98
C ASN A 6 -24.48 -4.53 -3.84
N SER A 7 -24.57 -3.32 -4.40
CA SER A 7 -23.55 -2.79 -5.32
C SER A 7 -22.14 -2.75 -4.74
N ALA A 8 -21.99 -2.37 -3.46
CA ALA A 8 -20.68 -2.32 -2.79
C ALA A 8 -20.11 -3.73 -2.54
N GLN A 9 -20.96 -4.67 -2.13
CA GLN A 9 -20.58 -6.08 -1.97
C GLN A 9 -20.20 -6.71 -3.31
N MET A 10 -20.96 -6.41 -4.37
CA MET A 10 -20.67 -6.89 -5.72
C MET A 10 -19.35 -6.33 -6.26
N LEU A 11 -19.02 -5.07 -5.95
CA LEU A 11 -17.74 -4.48 -6.33
C LEU A 11 -16.58 -5.23 -5.68
N LEU A 12 -16.65 -5.48 -4.37
CA LEU A 12 -15.61 -6.22 -3.64
C LEU A 12 -15.51 -7.67 -4.08
N PHE A 13 -16.65 -8.32 -4.37
CA PHE A 13 -16.66 -9.65 -4.97
C PHE A 13 -15.90 -9.67 -6.30
N LYS A 14 -16.16 -8.70 -7.19
CA LYS A 14 -15.47 -8.59 -8.48
C LYS A 14 -13.97 -8.35 -8.31
N LYS A 15 -13.57 -7.48 -7.39
CA LYS A 15 -12.15 -7.23 -7.07
C LYS A 15 -11.47 -8.48 -6.52
N GLY A 16 -12.10 -9.19 -5.59
CA GLY A 16 -11.58 -10.44 -5.03
C GLY A 16 -11.44 -11.54 -6.10
N LYS A 17 -12.42 -11.65 -7.00
CA LYS A 17 -12.32 -12.56 -8.16
C LYS A 17 -11.16 -12.18 -9.08
N LYS A 18 -11.03 -10.91 -9.44
CA LYS A 18 -9.92 -10.44 -10.29
C LYS A 18 -8.57 -10.70 -9.64
N LEU A 19 -8.46 -10.50 -8.33
CA LEU A 19 -7.25 -10.84 -7.57
C LEU A 19 -6.95 -12.34 -7.66
N ARG A 20 -7.93 -13.21 -7.40
CA ARG A 20 -7.75 -14.66 -7.58
C ARG A 20 -7.25 -15.01 -8.98
N ASP A 21 -7.84 -14.42 -10.02
CA ASP A 21 -7.45 -14.70 -11.40
C ASP A 21 -5.99 -14.27 -11.66
N ILE A 22 -5.54 -13.13 -11.10
CA ILE A 22 -4.14 -12.69 -11.14
C ILE A 22 -3.21 -13.66 -10.41
N LEU A 23 -3.62 -14.11 -9.21
CA LEU A 23 -2.82 -15.04 -8.40
C LEU A 23 -2.66 -16.40 -9.07
N LEU A 24 -3.71 -16.91 -9.72
CA LEU A 24 -3.66 -18.18 -10.47
C LEU A 24 -2.79 -18.10 -11.74
N ALA A 25 -2.77 -16.93 -12.40
CA ALA A 25 -1.90 -16.70 -13.56
C ALA A 25 -0.42 -16.54 -13.18
N SER A 26 -0.11 -16.35 -11.90
CA SER A 26 1.23 -16.04 -11.37
C SER A 26 2.08 -17.26 -11.00
N ASN A 27 1.64 -18.47 -11.35
CA ASN A 27 2.37 -19.72 -11.04
C ASN A 27 3.61 -19.98 -11.93
N ASP A 28 3.98 -19.06 -12.82
CA ASP A 28 5.30 -19.08 -13.46
C ASP A 28 6.36 -18.52 -12.49
N GLU A 29 7.41 -19.33 -12.27
CA GLU A 29 8.47 -19.30 -11.24
C GLU A 29 9.28 -18.00 -11.02
N HIS A 30 8.91 -16.86 -11.59
CA HIS A 30 9.75 -15.65 -11.62
C HIS A 30 9.31 -14.47 -10.72
N LEU A 31 8.40 -14.69 -9.76
CA LEU A 31 7.83 -13.60 -8.96
C LEU A 31 8.68 -13.13 -7.76
N VAL A 32 10.01 -13.29 -7.83
CA VAL A 32 10.95 -12.63 -6.91
C VAL A 32 11.89 -11.73 -7.73
N THR A 33 11.33 -10.97 -8.66
CA THR A 33 12.00 -9.78 -9.20
C THR A 33 11.45 -8.57 -8.46
N SER A 34 12.35 -7.97 -7.68
CA SER A 34 12.08 -7.00 -6.62
C SER A 34 11.19 -5.83 -7.07
N GLU A 35 10.45 -5.23 -6.14
CA GLU A 35 9.70 -3.98 -6.39
C GLU A 35 10.59 -2.87 -6.98
N LEU A 36 11.91 -2.94 -6.80
CA LEU A 36 12.90 -2.05 -7.43
C LEU A 36 12.85 -2.09 -8.97
N SER A 37 12.59 -3.27 -9.55
CA SER A 37 12.38 -3.44 -11.00
C SER A 37 11.09 -2.78 -11.51
N LYS A 38 10.18 -2.41 -10.60
CA LYS A 38 8.88 -1.80 -10.94
C LYS A 38 8.92 -0.28 -10.82
N THR A 39 9.76 0.28 -9.95
CA THR A 39 10.02 1.72 -9.89
C THR A 39 10.66 2.23 -11.18
N SER A 40 11.60 1.47 -11.75
CA SER A 40 12.16 1.78 -13.07
C SER A 40 11.11 1.76 -14.18
N ALA A 41 10.15 0.83 -14.13
CA ALA A 41 9.05 0.75 -15.09
C ALA A 41 8.14 1.99 -15.06
N ILE A 42 7.95 2.61 -13.89
CA ILE A 42 7.21 3.87 -13.71
C ILE A 42 7.95 5.03 -14.38
N PHE A 43 9.25 5.17 -14.12
CA PHE A 43 10.06 6.22 -14.74
C PHE A 43 10.10 6.06 -16.27
N ASN A 44 10.18 4.82 -16.76
CA ASN A 44 10.10 4.53 -18.19
C ASN A 44 8.73 4.90 -18.77
N ALA A 45 7.63 4.57 -18.07
CA ALA A 45 6.29 4.96 -18.50
C ALA A 45 6.11 6.49 -18.52
N LEU A 46 6.67 7.21 -17.53
CA LEU A 46 6.66 8.67 -17.50
C LEU A 46 7.48 9.28 -18.64
N ALA A 47 8.66 8.72 -18.93
CA ALA A 47 9.50 9.15 -20.04
C ALA A 47 8.78 8.96 -21.39
N GLU A 48 8.16 7.81 -21.60
CA GLU A 48 7.36 7.50 -22.80
C GLU A 48 6.15 8.43 -22.97
N LEU A 49 5.54 8.88 -21.87
CA LEU A 49 4.41 9.81 -21.92
C LEU A 49 4.84 11.27 -22.10
N SER A 50 5.97 11.67 -21.51
CA SER A 50 6.36 13.08 -21.38
C SER A 50 7.37 13.53 -22.42
N MET A 51 8.21 12.62 -22.93
CA MET A 51 9.35 12.93 -23.80
C MET A 51 9.21 12.35 -25.20
N ALA A 52 8.22 11.49 -25.45
CA ALA A 52 7.99 10.95 -26.78
C ALA A 52 7.50 12.06 -27.72
N GLU A 53 8.26 12.30 -28.79
CA GLU A 53 7.87 13.24 -29.84
C GLU A 53 6.56 12.77 -30.50
N LYS A 54 5.64 13.72 -30.68
CA LYS A 54 4.35 13.42 -31.32
C LYS A 54 4.58 13.10 -32.79
N ILE A 55 4.14 11.91 -33.21
CA ILE A 55 4.19 11.53 -34.62
C ILE A 55 3.27 12.46 -35.43
N THR A 56 3.85 13.13 -36.43
CA THR A 56 3.10 13.97 -37.38
C THR A 56 2.50 13.09 -38.45
N VAL A 57 1.20 13.27 -38.74
CA VAL A 57 0.47 12.47 -39.72
C VAL A 57 0.60 13.13 -41.10
N VAL A 58 1.26 12.45 -42.03
CA VAL A 58 1.50 12.93 -43.41
C VAL A 58 1.05 11.94 -44.48
N ASP A 59 0.82 10.69 -44.10
CA ASP A 59 0.39 9.57 -44.96
C ASP A 59 -0.33 8.49 -44.12
N GLU A 60 -0.80 7.43 -44.78
CA GLU A 60 -1.52 6.33 -44.12
C GLU A 60 -0.64 5.60 -43.08
N LYS A 61 0.65 5.45 -43.37
CA LYS A 61 1.60 4.75 -42.48
C LYS A 61 1.79 5.54 -41.18
N SER A 62 2.08 6.83 -41.28
CA SER A 62 2.22 7.74 -40.14
C SER A 62 0.92 7.92 -39.36
N ALA A 63 -0.25 7.82 -40.01
CA ALA A 63 -1.53 7.74 -39.33
C ALA A 63 -1.62 6.48 -38.45
N MET A 64 -1.26 5.32 -39.01
CA MET A 64 -1.21 4.05 -38.27
C MET A 64 -0.21 4.11 -37.11
N ASP A 65 0.98 4.65 -37.33
CA ASP A 65 2.00 4.80 -36.30
C ASP A 65 1.53 5.72 -35.17
N ARG A 66 0.82 6.81 -35.49
CA ARG A 66 0.24 7.70 -34.48
C ARG A 66 -0.87 7.03 -33.67
N ILE A 67 -1.69 6.17 -34.28
CA ILE A 67 -2.69 5.36 -33.58
C ILE A 67 -2.00 4.38 -32.62
N ASN A 68 -0.94 3.71 -33.07
CA ASN A 68 -0.17 2.79 -32.24
C ASN A 68 0.53 3.52 -31.09
N GLN A 69 1.06 4.73 -31.33
CA GLN A 69 1.60 5.59 -30.29
C GLN A 69 0.54 5.91 -29.23
N TRP A 70 -0.69 6.26 -29.63
CA TRP A 70 -1.79 6.53 -28.70
C TRP A 70 -2.17 5.28 -27.87
N LYS A 71 -2.25 4.09 -28.49
CA LYS A 71 -2.48 2.82 -27.78
C LYS A 71 -1.37 2.50 -26.77
N LYS A 72 -0.10 2.72 -27.15
CA LYS A 72 1.04 2.53 -26.23
C LYS A 72 0.94 3.48 -25.04
N GLN A 73 0.57 4.73 -25.27
CA GLN A 73 0.38 5.74 -24.21
C GLN A 73 -0.75 5.34 -23.24
N GLU A 74 -1.83 4.73 -23.72
CA GLU A 74 -2.90 4.19 -22.86
C GLU A 74 -2.35 3.14 -21.87
N LEU A 75 -1.55 2.18 -22.35
CA LEU A 75 -0.91 1.17 -21.49
C LEU A 75 0.04 1.78 -20.46
N CYS A 76 0.78 2.83 -20.83
CA CYS A 76 1.64 3.57 -19.90
C CYS A 76 0.80 4.23 -18.79
N CYS A 77 -0.32 4.87 -19.14
CA CYS A 77 -1.23 5.46 -18.16
C CYS A 77 -1.80 4.42 -17.18
N GLU A 78 -2.22 3.25 -17.68
CA GLU A 78 -2.69 2.15 -16.84
C GLU A 78 -1.62 1.68 -15.84
N SER A 79 -0.39 1.51 -16.31
CA SER A 79 0.76 1.16 -15.48
C SER A 79 1.00 2.18 -14.35
N LEU A 80 0.93 3.48 -14.67
CA LEU A 80 1.07 4.54 -13.67
C LEU A 80 -0.04 4.53 -12.63
N VAL A 81 -1.29 4.28 -13.03
CA VAL A 81 -2.42 4.17 -12.09
C VAL A 81 -2.21 2.98 -11.14
N ILE A 82 -1.79 1.83 -11.66
CA ILE A 82 -1.51 0.64 -10.85
C ILE A 82 -0.38 0.93 -9.85
N ALA A 83 0.69 1.57 -10.30
CA ALA A 83 1.81 1.95 -9.46
C ALA A 83 1.39 2.92 -8.34
N ALA A 84 0.67 3.99 -8.68
CA ALA A 84 0.20 4.97 -7.72
C ALA A 84 -0.69 4.33 -6.65
N GLU A 85 -1.60 3.43 -7.05
CA GLU A 85 -2.44 2.71 -6.10
C GLU A 85 -1.64 1.70 -5.26
N SER A 86 -0.61 1.08 -5.82
CA SER A 86 0.31 0.21 -5.06
C SER A 86 1.02 0.99 -3.94
N PHE A 87 1.57 2.16 -4.26
CA PHE A 87 2.20 3.04 -3.27
C PHE A 87 1.20 3.57 -2.25
N ASN A 88 -0.04 3.84 -2.65
CA ASN A 88 -1.09 4.15 -1.70
C ASN A 88 -1.27 3.02 -0.69
N LEU A 89 -1.41 1.77 -1.13
CA LEU A 89 -1.58 0.64 -0.22
C LEU A 89 -0.37 0.48 0.71
N LEU A 90 0.84 0.62 0.19
CA LEU A 90 2.07 0.58 0.99
C LEU A 90 2.13 1.68 2.05
N HIS A 91 1.80 2.91 1.68
CA HIS A 91 1.73 4.02 2.64
C HIS A 91 0.70 3.78 3.76
N LEU A 92 -0.38 3.04 3.49
CA LEU A 92 -1.32 2.67 4.57
C LEU A 92 -0.74 1.54 5.43
N ALA A 93 -0.12 0.55 4.82
CA ALA A 93 0.48 -0.58 5.52
C ALA A 93 1.68 -0.16 6.38
N SER A 94 2.45 0.86 5.98
CA SER A 94 3.60 1.35 6.75
C SER A 94 3.23 1.87 8.14
N LEU A 95 1.97 2.28 8.36
CA LEU A 95 1.49 2.64 9.70
C LEU A 95 1.62 1.49 10.70
N VAL A 96 1.58 0.23 10.25
CA VAL A 96 1.75 -0.96 11.09
C VAL A 96 3.08 -0.90 11.83
N GLN A 97 4.18 -0.67 11.12
CA GLN A 97 5.51 -0.62 11.73
C GLN A 97 5.58 0.49 12.77
N ILE A 98 4.99 1.66 12.48
CA ILE A 98 4.90 2.75 13.45
C ILE A 98 4.09 2.33 14.69
N TYR A 99 2.97 1.61 14.53
CA TYR A 99 2.19 1.10 15.67
C TYR A 99 2.99 0.08 16.50
N ASP A 100 3.72 -0.82 15.85
CA ASP A 100 4.51 -1.87 16.50
C ASP A 100 5.72 -1.24 17.24
N ASP A 101 6.43 -0.31 16.60
CA ASP A 101 7.53 0.47 17.21
C ASP A 101 7.08 1.26 18.43
N LEU A 102 5.92 1.93 18.33
CA LEU A 102 5.33 2.67 19.45
C LEU A 102 4.91 1.73 20.58
N SER A 103 4.44 0.52 20.26
CA SER A 103 4.09 -0.49 21.26
C SER A 103 5.34 -0.98 21.99
N MET A 104 6.41 -1.28 21.26
CA MET A 104 7.72 -1.61 21.84
C MET A 104 8.29 -0.49 22.70
N LEU A 105 8.16 0.77 22.25
CA LEU A 105 8.59 1.93 23.02
C LEU A 105 7.79 2.07 24.33
N ALA A 106 6.47 1.89 24.27
CA ALA A 106 5.61 1.97 25.45
C ALA A 106 5.96 0.91 26.51
N GLU A 107 6.30 -0.31 26.07
CA GLU A 107 6.79 -1.38 26.95
C GLU A 107 8.11 -0.99 27.62
N ARG A 108 9.08 -0.47 26.86
CA ARG A 108 10.37 0.01 27.40
C ARG A 108 10.20 1.16 28.40
N LEU A 109 9.16 1.97 28.23
CA LEU A 109 8.83 3.09 29.13
C LEU A 109 7.94 2.67 30.32
N GLU A 110 7.58 1.38 30.43
CA GLU A 110 6.72 0.81 31.46
C GLU A 110 5.32 1.46 31.51
N ILE A 111 4.78 1.83 30.35
CA ILE A 111 3.44 2.42 30.24
C ILE A 111 2.38 1.33 30.47
N LYS A 112 1.61 1.44 31.55
CA LYS A 112 0.60 0.42 31.95
C LYS A 112 -0.47 0.14 30.88
N ASN A 113 -0.88 1.16 30.13
CA ASN A 113 -1.90 1.04 29.09
C ASN A 113 -1.33 1.35 27.71
N THR A 114 -0.41 0.49 27.26
CA THR A 114 0.29 0.60 25.96
C THR A 114 -0.67 0.92 24.82
N LYS A 115 -1.73 0.12 24.65
CA LYS A 115 -2.67 0.28 23.54
C LYS A 115 -3.35 1.65 23.53
N SER A 116 -3.85 2.11 24.68
CA SER A 116 -4.49 3.42 24.77
C SER A 116 -3.50 4.56 24.52
N TRP A 117 -2.28 4.41 25.03
CA TRP A 117 -1.22 5.40 24.82
C TRP A 117 -0.82 5.51 23.35
N VAL A 118 -0.58 4.38 22.68
CA VAL A 118 -0.22 4.35 21.25
C VAL A 118 -1.32 4.99 20.40
N ILE A 119 -2.60 4.64 20.65
CA ILE A 119 -3.74 5.24 19.94
C ILE A 119 -3.80 6.76 20.19
N SER A 120 -3.63 7.20 21.44
CA SER A 120 -3.64 8.63 21.78
C SER A 120 -2.47 9.37 21.13
N PHE A 121 -1.28 8.78 21.12
CA PHE A 121 -0.08 9.35 20.54
C PHE A 121 -0.24 9.52 19.02
N MET A 122 -0.67 8.46 18.32
CA MET A 122 -0.93 8.49 16.89
C MET A 122 -1.96 9.55 16.52
N ARG A 123 -3.07 9.63 17.27
CA ARG A 123 -4.09 10.66 17.05
C ARG A 123 -3.55 12.08 17.21
N SER A 124 -2.76 12.30 18.25
CA SER A 124 -2.17 13.62 18.53
C SER A 124 -1.16 14.02 17.45
N LYS A 125 -0.30 13.11 17.00
CA LYS A 125 0.77 13.42 16.04
C LYS A 125 0.29 13.50 14.59
N LEU A 126 -0.71 12.69 14.23
CA LEU A 126 -1.33 12.75 12.90
C LEU A 126 -2.45 13.80 12.80
N ASN A 127 -2.84 14.42 13.92
CA ASN A 127 -3.97 15.33 14.01
C ASN A 127 -5.27 14.73 13.45
N ILE A 128 -5.60 13.52 13.91
CA ILE A 128 -6.78 12.77 13.46
C ILE A 128 -7.73 12.44 14.62
N ASP A 129 -9.02 12.34 14.28
CA ASP A 129 -10.04 11.90 15.22
C ASP A 129 -9.96 10.37 15.48
N GLN A 130 -10.75 9.90 16.45
CA GLN A 130 -10.80 8.49 16.82
C GLN A 130 -11.31 7.60 15.67
N LYS A 131 -12.21 8.11 14.83
CA LYS A 131 -12.84 7.35 13.74
C LYS A 131 -11.86 7.14 12.59
N ALA A 132 -11.02 8.14 12.31
CA ALA A 132 -9.96 8.09 11.33
C ALA A 132 -8.83 7.17 11.81
N GLU A 133 -8.42 7.24 13.08
CA GLU A 133 -7.45 6.30 13.66
C GLU A 133 -7.95 4.85 13.52
N GLN A 134 -9.17 4.57 13.99
CA GLN A 134 -9.72 3.22 13.96
C GLN A 134 -9.79 2.68 12.52
N ARG A 135 -10.12 3.54 11.55
CA ARG A 135 -10.17 3.20 10.13
C ARG A 135 -8.79 2.87 9.57
N ASN A 136 -7.79 3.70 9.88
CA ASN A 136 -6.42 3.48 9.44
C ASN A 136 -5.88 2.18 10.03
N ARG A 137 -6.06 1.95 11.33
CA ARG A 137 -5.64 0.72 12.00
C ARG A 137 -6.33 -0.52 11.43
N LEU A 138 -7.65 -0.45 11.19
CA LEU A 138 -8.38 -1.54 10.54
C LEU A 138 -7.84 -1.86 9.13
N GLY A 139 -7.58 -0.83 8.32
CA GLY A 139 -7.09 -1.02 6.96
C GLY A 139 -5.66 -1.56 6.94
N CYS A 140 -4.79 -1.05 7.81
CA CYS A 140 -3.40 -1.50 7.88
C CYS A 140 -3.30 -2.94 8.40
N ASP A 141 -4.10 -3.34 9.39
CA ASP A 141 -4.18 -4.73 9.87
C ASP A 141 -4.62 -5.70 8.77
N ARG A 142 -5.57 -5.29 7.92
CA ARG A 142 -6.05 -6.10 6.80
C ARG A 142 -5.01 -6.23 5.69
N LEU A 143 -4.32 -5.14 5.37
CA LEU A 143 -3.23 -5.17 4.39
C LEU A 143 -2.06 -6.01 4.88
N ARG A 144 -1.65 -5.86 6.15
CA ARG A 144 -0.62 -6.70 6.78
C ARG A 144 -0.90 -8.19 6.58
N LYS A 145 -2.14 -8.64 6.84
CA LYS A 145 -2.51 -10.05 6.65
C LYS A 145 -2.30 -10.52 5.21
N LEU A 146 -2.81 -9.75 4.24
CA LEU A 146 -2.66 -10.08 2.82
C LEU A 146 -1.19 -10.11 2.38
N PHE A 147 -0.37 -9.18 2.89
CA PHE A 147 1.05 -9.12 2.57
C PHE A 147 1.82 -10.29 3.18
N ASN A 148 1.46 -10.68 4.41
CA ASN A 148 2.02 -11.86 5.06
C ASN A 148 1.60 -13.16 4.33
N ASP A 149 0.43 -13.17 3.70
CA ASP A 149 -0.02 -14.26 2.81
C ASP A 149 0.70 -14.22 1.43
N GLY A 150 1.65 -13.31 1.24
CA GLY A 150 2.45 -13.18 0.01
C GLY A 150 1.78 -12.41 -1.12
N ILE A 151 0.62 -11.79 -0.88
CA ILE A 151 -0.06 -10.96 -1.88
C ILE A 151 0.62 -9.59 -1.93
N THR A 152 1.08 -9.19 -3.11
CA THR A 152 1.78 -7.91 -3.29
C THR A 152 0.82 -6.73 -3.46
N PRO A 153 1.24 -5.49 -3.11
CA PRO A 153 0.47 -4.28 -3.38
C PRO A 153 0.11 -4.11 -4.86
N THR A 154 1.03 -4.50 -5.76
CA THR A 154 0.77 -4.45 -7.21
C THR A 154 -0.35 -5.38 -7.63
N GLN A 155 -0.41 -6.61 -7.12
CA GLN A 155 -1.51 -7.54 -7.42
C GLN A 155 -2.85 -6.99 -6.92
N LEU A 156 -2.88 -6.37 -5.73
CA LEU A 156 -4.07 -5.68 -5.22
C LEU A 156 -4.48 -4.51 -6.13
N ALA A 157 -3.54 -3.67 -6.56
CA ALA A 157 -3.81 -2.53 -7.44
C ALA A 157 -4.28 -2.99 -8.83
N GLN A 158 -3.68 -4.02 -9.41
CA GLN A 158 -4.12 -4.65 -10.67
C GLN A 158 -5.54 -5.23 -10.55
N ALA A 159 -5.89 -5.78 -9.39
CA ALA A 159 -7.25 -6.22 -9.08
C ALA A 159 -8.25 -5.03 -8.92
N GLY A 160 -7.76 -3.80 -8.91
CA GLY A 160 -8.53 -2.57 -8.75
C GLY A 160 -8.81 -2.20 -7.28
N CYS A 161 -8.05 -2.76 -6.35
CA CYS A 161 -8.17 -2.44 -4.93
C CYS A 161 -7.56 -1.07 -4.61
N ARG A 162 -8.22 -0.32 -3.72
CA ARG A 162 -7.82 0.99 -3.21
C ARG A 162 -7.88 0.97 -1.69
N LYS A 163 -7.25 1.94 -1.01
CA LYS A 163 -7.29 2.10 0.46
C LYS A 163 -8.70 1.93 1.04
N CYS A 164 -9.70 2.55 0.40
CA CYS A 164 -11.08 2.54 0.88
C CYS A 164 -11.73 1.16 0.91
N ASP A 165 -11.28 0.22 0.07
CA ASP A 165 -11.79 -1.16 0.06
C ASP A 165 -11.42 -1.91 1.34
N PHE A 166 -10.37 -1.50 2.03
CA PHE A 166 -9.91 -2.09 3.29
C PHE A 166 -10.55 -1.44 4.53
N PHE A 167 -11.32 -0.37 4.35
CA PHE A 167 -12.04 0.33 5.42
C PHE A 167 -13.49 -0.13 5.59
N VAL A 168 -13.92 -1.10 4.77
CA VAL A 168 -15.31 -1.56 4.70
C VAL A 168 -15.71 -2.38 5.92
N LYS A 169 -17.02 -2.54 6.12
CA LYS A 169 -17.56 -3.42 7.18
C LYS A 169 -17.05 -4.86 7.00
N GLN A 170 -16.86 -5.57 8.11
CA GLN A 170 -16.33 -6.94 8.09
C GLN A 170 -17.07 -7.85 7.10
N LYS A 171 -18.40 -7.87 7.15
CA LYS A 171 -19.25 -8.63 6.20
C LYS A 171 -18.98 -8.38 4.71
N TYR A 172 -18.43 -7.23 4.34
CA TYR A 172 -18.09 -6.91 2.95
C TYR A 172 -16.67 -7.35 2.61
N TYR A 173 -15.76 -7.20 3.58
CA TYR A 173 -14.40 -7.70 3.47
C TYR A 173 -14.36 -9.23 3.42
N ASP A 174 -15.25 -9.92 4.15
CA ASP A 174 -15.37 -11.38 4.10
C ASP A 174 -15.79 -11.88 2.70
N ILE A 175 -16.60 -11.10 1.97
CA ILE A 175 -16.95 -11.41 0.58
C ILE A 175 -15.72 -11.30 -0.31
N PHE A 176 -14.90 -10.27 -0.14
CA PHE A 176 -13.63 -10.15 -0.86
C PHE A 176 -12.71 -11.34 -0.56
N LEU A 177 -12.51 -11.65 0.73
CA LEU A 177 -11.66 -12.76 1.17
C LEU A 177 -12.16 -14.13 0.67
N SER A 178 -13.48 -14.35 0.63
CA SER A 178 -14.07 -15.61 0.13
C SER A 178 -13.70 -15.92 -1.33
N GLN A 179 -13.21 -14.92 -2.08
CA GLN A 179 -12.77 -15.11 -3.45
C GLN A 179 -11.30 -15.47 -3.56
N ILE A 180 -10.49 -15.15 -2.55
CA ILE A 180 -9.08 -15.49 -2.51
C ILE A 180 -9.00 -16.94 -2.02
N PRO A 181 -8.33 -17.85 -2.74
CA PRO A 181 -8.11 -19.20 -2.24
C PRO A 181 -7.51 -19.12 -0.83
N ALA A 182 -7.98 -19.94 0.12
CA ALA A 182 -7.20 -20.18 1.32
C ALA A 182 -5.89 -20.80 0.81
N TYR A 183 -4.82 -20.01 0.79
CA TYR A 183 -3.50 -20.45 0.35
C TYR A 183 -3.15 -21.69 1.17
N GLN A 184 -3.34 -22.88 0.60
CA GLN A 184 -2.76 -24.10 1.15
C GLN A 184 -1.26 -23.94 0.96
N SER A 185 -0.61 -23.48 2.03
CA SER A 185 0.81 -23.69 2.28
C SER A 185 1.73 -23.27 1.12
N ILE A 186 1.66 -22.01 0.69
CA ILE A 186 2.81 -21.42 -0.03
C ILE A 186 3.78 -20.92 1.03
N THR A 187 4.74 -21.80 1.30
CA THR A 187 6.03 -21.61 1.97
C THR A 187 6.00 -21.08 3.41
N SER A 188 6.32 -22.00 4.31
CA SER A 188 7.00 -21.73 5.58
C SER A 188 8.22 -20.82 5.35
N SER A 189 8.03 -19.50 5.41
CA SER A 189 9.08 -18.54 5.72
C SER A 189 8.49 -17.34 6.43
N GLN A 190 9.28 -16.78 7.36
CA GLN A 190 8.84 -16.04 8.54
C GLN A 190 7.93 -14.81 8.30
N PRO A 191 7.11 -14.41 9.29
CA PRO A 191 6.06 -13.41 9.11
C PRO A 191 6.51 -11.94 9.21
N ASP A 192 7.75 -11.65 9.59
CA ASP A 192 8.16 -10.28 9.97
C ASP A 192 9.14 -9.59 9.01
N GLU A 193 9.78 -10.32 8.09
CA GLU A 193 10.79 -9.73 7.19
C GLU A 193 10.17 -9.10 5.93
N ARG A 194 9.06 -9.63 5.38
CA ARG A 194 8.59 -9.20 4.06
C ARG A 194 8.10 -7.75 4.00
N ILE A 195 7.40 -7.24 5.02
CA ILE A 195 6.97 -5.83 5.01
C ILE A 195 8.19 -4.92 5.17
N SER A 196 9.11 -5.30 6.05
CA SER A 196 10.39 -4.60 6.26
C SER A 196 11.25 -4.61 5.01
N GLU A 197 11.28 -5.70 4.26
CA GLU A 197 12.01 -5.86 2.99
C GLU A 197 11.34 -5.07 1.85
N ILE A 198 10.01 -5.10 1.75
CA ILE A 198 9.25 -4.26 0.81
C ILE A 198 9.49 -2.77 1.08
N MET A 199 9.56 -2.36 2.35
CA MET A 199 9.77 -0.96 2.74
C MET A 199 11.24 -0.53 2.72
N SER A 200 12.18 -1.40 3.08
CA SER A 200 13.63 -1.13 3.07
C SER A 200 14.19 -1.02 1.66
N ASN A 201 13.55 -1.64 0.67
CA ASN A 201 13.92 -1.50 -0.74
C ASN A 201 13.42 -0.19 -1.39
N GLN A 202 12.84 0.74 -0.61
CA GLN A 202 12.42 2.08 -1.06
C GLN A 202 13.45 3.17 -0.76
N ASP A 203 14.73 2.84 -0.62
CA ASP A 203 15.79 3.84 -0.50
C ASP A 203 15.90 4.67 -1.80
N PHE A 204 15.19 5.80 -1.82
CA PHE A 204 15.33 6.83 -2.82
C PHE A 204 16.70 7.50 -2.64
N THR A 205 17.68 7.10 -3.45
CA THR A 205 18.88 7.91 -3.68
C THR A 205 18.49 9.10 -4.57
N MET A 206 17.95 10.14 -3.95
CA MET A 206 17.85 11.45 -4.60
C MET A 206 19.27 12.05 -4.67
N PRO A 207 19.70 12.62 -5.81
CA PRO A 207 20.92 13.41 -5.83
C PRO A 207 20.72 14.61 -4.91
N GLU A 208 21.59 14.75 -3.90
CA GLU A 208 21.59 15.85 -2.95
C GLU A 208 21.55 17.21 -3.68
N ARG A 209 20.37 17.83 -3.74
CA ARG A 209 20.31 19.29 -3.83
C ARG A 209 20.34 19.81 -2.40
N LYS A 210 21.49 20.40 -2.04
CA LYS A 210 21.67 21.16 -0.80
C LYS A 210 20.54 22.19 -0.65
N SER A 211 19.53 21.88 0.16
CA SER A 211 18.71 22.90 0.81
C SER A 211 18.93 22.77 2.30
N ASP A 212 19.70 23.70 2.86
CA ASP A 212 19.86 23.90 4.30
C ASP A 212 18.52 24.32 4.90
N VAL A 213 17.69 23.34 5.26
CA VAL A 213 16.62 23.53 6.23
C VAL A 213 16.77 22.42 7.26
N VAL A 214 17.57 22.72 8.28
CA VAL A 214 17.74 21.87 9.46
C VAL A 214 16.43 21.88 10.23
N PHE A 215 15.60 20.85 10.06
CA PHE A 215 14.57 20.53 11.04
C PHE A 215 15.27 20.01 12.30
N LYS A 216 15.47 20.88 13.27
CA LYS A 216 15.82 20.49 14.64
C LYS A 216 14.62 19.73 15.23
N LEU A 217 14.60 18.41 15.08
CA LEU A 217 13.73 17.52 15.85
C LEU A 217 14.24 17.49 17.30
N SER A 218 13.67 18.34 18.16
CA SER A 218 13.91 18.33 19.61
C SER A 218 13.15 17.16 20.25
N LEU A 219 13.70 15.96 20.12
CA LEU A 219 13.15 14.70 20.63
C LEU A 219 13.29 14.51 22.17
N SER A 220 13.81 15.47 22.93
CA SER A 220 14.18 15.23 24.34
C SER A 220 13.20 15.76 25.40
N GLU A 221 12.41 16.79 25.10
CA GLU A 221 11.47 17.37 26.07
C GLU A 221 10.06 16.77 25.95
N GLU A 222 9.56 16.53 24.73
CA GLU A 222 8.20 16.00 24.51
C GLU A 222 7.98 14.59 25.08
N PHE A 223 9.03 13.76 25.15
CA PHE A 223 8.94 12.40 25.69
C PHE A 223 9.01 12.34 27.21
N ARG A 224 9.64 13.33 27.85
CA ARG A 224 9.75 13.39 29.32
C ARG A 224 8.41 13.74 29.95
N ASP A 225 7.66 14.64 29.29
CA ASP A 225 6.33 15.08 29.70
C ASP A 225 5.25 13.98 29.56
N LEU A 226 5.41 13.06 28.60
CA LEU A 226 4.46 11.96 28.38
C LEU A 226 4.42 10.97 29.56
N ARG A 227 5.52 10.77 30.29
CA ARG A 227 5.55 9.90 31.48
C ARG A 227 4.75 10.50 32.64
N GLU A 228 4.81 11.81 32.82
CA GLU A 228 4.10 12.53 33.88
C GLU A 228 2.59 12.65 33.57
N LYS A 229 2.22 12.87 32.30
CA LYS A 229 0.82 13.04 31.88
C LYS A 229 -0.06 11.79 32.05
N PHE A 230 0.54 10.60 32.04
CA PHE A 230 -0.17 9.32 32.12
C PHE A 230 0.00 8.58 33.47
N LYS A 231 0.63 9.20 34.48
CA LYS A 231 0.70 8.65 35.84
C LYS A 231 -0.64 8.67 36.61
N GLY A 232 -1.66 9.34 36.07
CA GLY A 232 -2.94 9.56 36.75
C GLY A 232 -4.21 9.18 35.96
N SER A 233 -4.13 8.27 34.98
CA SER A 233 -5.30 7.75 34.25
C SER A 233 -5.36 6.23 34.25
#